data_AF-A0A954W3R3-F1
#
_entry.id   AF-A0A954W3R3-F1
#
_cell.length_a   1.000
_cell.length_b   1.000
_cell.length_c   1.000
_cell.angle_alpha   90.00
_cell.angle_beta   90.00
_cell.angle_gamma   90.00
#
_symmetry.space_group_name_H-M   'P 1'
#
loop_
_entity.id
_entity.type
_entity.pdbx_description
1 polymer ?
#
loop_
_entity_poly.entity_id
_entity_poly.type
_entity_poly.pdbx_seq_one_letter_code
_entity_poly.pdbx_strand_id
1 'polypeptide(L)'
;MLSRCKTKLAVACLTLLSTLAAVTFPAMADEQPSDSAANASGQEFAEASRDGVAMRAERLIDALGSPEFTTREAAAAELMTMGATARDALAGALRHRDLEVQLRARQILARIRDGEFQQRIARFLSEVGSDAEYDLPGWTYYREIVGDERETREFFASMLEDESDLLESVERELATLGSVISERAKWFQSRSARGGYQSAEVNTSNMGALLLAGCRLQQIGDDQSSPQPQNQLVSSQLYSLLNNSNARGAVLGGRGSKQVQMLLETWIRTSSGTTTAYYGLNLTLQYGLKEVGREIALKSLDNGSLPSSIASHAVTVLG
;
A
#
# COMPACT_ATOMS: atom_id res chain seq x y z
N MET A 1 8.41 -38.03 45.39
CA MET A 1 7.13 -38.58 45.85
C MET A 1 6.02 -37.72 45.26
N LEU A 2 5.16 -38.35 44.44
CA LEU A 2 3.73 -38.11 44.18
C LEU A 2 3.21 -36.65 44.16
N SER A 3 2.39 -36.18 43.23
CA SER A 3 1.70 -36.77 42.10
C SER A 3 1.03 -35.64 41.32
N ARG A 4 0.84 -35.90 40.04
CA ARG A 4 0.10 -35.18 39.01
C ARG A 4 -1.34 -34.88 39.41
N CYS A 5 -1.92 -33.81 38.85
CA CYS A 5 -3.30 -33.88 38.35
C CYS A 5 -3.44 -33.06 37.05
N LYS A 6 -3.62 -33.78 35.95
CA LYS A 6 -4.12 -33.29 34.66
C LYS A 6 -5.62 -33.52 34.66
N THR A 7 -6.39 -32.64 34.00
CA THR A 7 -7.64 -33.07 33.37
C THR A 7 -7.90 -32.26 32.09
N LYS A 8 -7.93 -33.00 30.98
CA LYS A 8 -8.44 -32.62 29.66
C LYS A 8 -9.97 -32.86 29.62
N LEU A 9 -10.54 -32.60 28.42
CA LEU A 9 -11.86 -33.00 27.86
C LEU A 9 -12.98 -31.95 28.00
N ALA A 10 -13.86 -31.71 27.01
CA ALA A 10 -14.19 -32.50 25.83
C ALA A 10 -14.78 -31.65 24.69
N VAL A 11 -14.56 -32.17 23.48
CA VAL A 11 -15.28 -31.95 22.22
C VAL A 11 -16.65 -32.65 22.27
N ALA A 12 -17.71 -32.03 21.77
CA ALA A 12 -18.92 -32.68 21.23
C ALA A 12 -19.63 -31.66 20.31
N CYS A 13 -19.69 -31.80 18.99
CA CYS A 13 -20.37 -32.80 18.15
C CYS A 13 -21.88 -32.52 17.96
N LEU A 14 -22.20 -32.23 16.69
CA LEU A 14 -23.47 -32.18 15.94
C LEU A 14 -24.77 -32.58 16.67
N THR A 15 -25.85 -31.84 16.39
CA THR A 15 -27.02 -32.38 15.68
C THR A 15 -27.89 -31.26 15.05
N LEU A 16 -28.20 -31.44 13.77
CA LEU A 16 -29.33 -30.83 13.06
C LEU A 16 -30.66 -31.37 13.62
N LEU A 17 -31.72 -30.54 13.70
CA LEU A 17 -33.00 -30.80 13.01
C LEU A 17 -34.00 -29.65 13.17
N SER A 18 -34.78 -29.48 12.10
CA SER A 18 -35.75 -28.45 11.74
C SER A 18 -37.07 -28.45 12.54
N THR A 19 -37.70 -27.28 12.70
CA THR A 19 -39.18 -27.03 12.65
C THR A 19 -39.40 -25.51 12.58
N LEU A 20 -39.82 -24.95 11.45
CA LEU A 20 -41.20 -24.67 11.03
C LEU A 20 -41.97 -23.69 11.95
N ALA A 21 -41.96 -22.40 11.60
CA ALA A 21 -43.06 -21.49 11.89
C ALA A 21 -43.10 -20.39 10.82
N ALA A 22 -44.08 -20.49 9.94
CA ALA A 22 -44.46 -19.43 9.03
C ALA A 22 -45.05 -18.27 9.84
N VAL A 23 -44.49 -17.08 9.69
CA VAL A 23 -45.18 -15.83 10.05
C VAL A 23 -45.28 -15.00 8.77
N THR A 24 -46.47 -15.09 8.18
CA THR A 24 -46.99 -14.18 7.17
C THR A 24 -47.10 -12.77 7.74
N PHE A 25 -46.29 -11.84 7.23
CA PHE A 25 -46.51 -10.41 7.42
C PHE A 25 -47.26 -9.86 6.19
N PRO A 26 -48.41 -9.19 6.37
CA PRO A 26 -49.15 -8.59 5.27
C PRO A 26 -48.47 -7.33 4.75
N ALA A 27 -48.53 -7.17 3.42
CA ALA A 27 -48.16 -5.98 2.69
C ALA A 27 -48.99 -4.78 3.16
N MET A 28 -48.30 -3.75 3.69
CA MET A 28 -48.82 -2.40 3.78
C MET A 28 -48.20 -1.59 2.64
N ALA A 29 -49.02 -1.29 1.64
CA ALA A 29 -48.75 -0.28 0.65
C ALA A 29 -48.74 1.09 1.34
N ASP A 30 -47.56 1.68 1.47
CA ASP A 30 -47.40 3.10 1.80
C ASP A 30 -47.15 3.82 0.48
N GLU A 31 -48.18 4.51 0.00
CA GLU A 31 -48.21 5.28 -1.23
C GLU A 31 -47.53 6.62 -0.94
N GLN A 32 -46.20 6.66 -1.06
CA GLN A 32 -45.46 7.92 -1.01
C GLN A 32 -45.79 8.78 -2.25
N PRO A 33 -46.09 10.08 -2.07
CA PRO A 33 -46.34 10.99 -3.19
C PRO A 33 -45.04 11.22 -3.98
N SER A 34 -45.19 11.09 -5.29
CA SER A 34 -44.17 11.24 -6.33
C SER A 34 -43.46 12.61 -6.32
N ASP A 35 -42.20 12.63 -5.89
CA ASP A 35 -41.20 13.68 -6.19
C ASP A 35 -40.50 13.46 -7.56
N SER A 36 -41.09 12.66 -8.45
CA SER A 36 -40.48 12.22 -9.74
C SER A 36 -40.28 13.34 -10.77
N ALA A 37 -41.11 14.39 -10.75
CA ALA A 37 -41.08 15.43 -11.78
C ALA A 37 -39.93 16.45 -11.63
N ALA A 38 -39.41 16.67 -10.42
CA ALA A 38 -38.33 17.62 -10.19
C ALA A 38 -36.93 17.05 -10.52
N ASN A 39 -36.74 15.73 -10.39
CA ASN A 39 -35.47 15.06 -10.69
C ASN A 39 -35.23 14.80 -12.19
N ALA A 40 -36.29 14.65 -12.99
CA ALA A 40 -36.17 14.35 -14.42
C ALA A 40 -35.52 15.51 -15.22
N SER A 41 -35.86 16.76 -14.89
CA SER A 41 -35.34 17.94 -15.60
C SER A 41 -33.86 18.24 -15.30
N GLY A 42 -33.36 17.84 -14.12
CA GLY A 42 -31.93 17.95 -13.77
C GLY A 42 -31.06 16.85 -14.38
N GLN A 43 -31.61 15.66 -14.61
CA GLN A 43 -30.90 14.53 -15.20
C GLN A 43 -30.70 14.70 -16.72
N GLU A 44 -31.72 15.15 -17.46
CA GLU A 44 -31.59 15.41 -18.91
C GLU A 44 -30.55 16.47 -19.25
N PHE A 45 -30.45 17.53 -18.44
CA PHE A 45 -29.46 18.59 -18.67
C PHE A 45 -28.03 18.15 -18.36
N ALA A 46 -27.86 17.28 -17.35
CA ALA A 46 -26.56 16.70 -17.00
C ALA A 46 -26.09 15.69 -18.06
N GLU A 47 -27.00 14.91 -18.64
CA GLU A 47 -26.69 13.94 -19.72
C GLU A 47 -26.32 14.64 -21.02
N ALA A 48 -27.08 15.65 -21.47
CA ALA A 48 -26.76 16.41 -22.68
C ALA A 48 -25.39 17.12 -22.58
N SER A 49 -25.01 17.59 -21.39
CA SER A 49 -23.68 18.17 -21.15
C SER A 49 -22.56 17.13 -21.18
N ARG A 50 -22.81 15.89 -20.74
CA ARG A 50 -21.82 14.79 -20.81
C ARG A 50 -21.58 14.36 -22.25
N ASP A 51 -22.64 14.24 -23.03
CA ASP A 51 -22.56 13.88 -24.45
C ASP A 51 -21.79 14.94 -25.25
N GLY A 52 -22.00 16.23 -24.94
CA GLY A 52 -21.23 17.33 -25.53
C GLY A 52 -19.73 17.26 -25.25
N VAL A 53 -19.35 16.85 -24.03
CA VAL A 53 -17.94 16.68 -23.63
C VAL A 53 -17.32 15.45 -24.29
N ALA A 54 -18.06 14.34 -24.38
CA ALA A 54 -17.61 13.13 -25.06
C ALA A 54 -17.37 13.36 -26.56
N MET A 55 -18.33 13.97 -27.27
CA MET A 55 -18.18 14.34 -28.68
C MET A 55 -17.02 15.31 -28.93
N ARG A 56 -16.71 16.17 -27.96
CA ARG A 56 -15.53 17.05 -28.04
C ARG A 56 -14.24 16.23 -27.92
N ALA A 57 -14.15 15.33 -26.95
CA ALA A 57 -12.98 14.48 -26.77
C ALA A 57 -12.70 13.61 -28.02
N GLU A 58 -13.73 13.02 -28.62
CA GLU A 58 -13.60 12.23 -29.85
C GLU A 58 -13.04 13.02 -31.03
N ARG A 59 -13.56 14.24 -31.26
CA ARG A 59 -13.02 15.13 -32.31
C ARG A 59 -11.55 15.50 -32.08
N LEU A 60 -11.16 15.71 -30.83
CA LEU A 60 -9.77 16.00 -30.48
C LEU A 60 -8.88 14.76 -30.68
N ILE A 61 -9.40 13.55 -30.41
CA ILE A 61 -8.69 12.30 -30.68
C ILE A 61 -8.45 12.10 -32.18
N ASP A 62 -9.44 12.37 -33.03
CA ASP A 62 -9.25 12.34 -34.49
C ASP A 62 -8.18 13.34 -34.94
N ALA A 63 -8.17 14.54 -34.33
CA ALA A 63 -7.17 15.57 -34.60
C ALA A 63 -5.75 15.20 -34.16
N LEU A 64 -5.56 14.22 -33.25
CA LEU A 64 -4.23 13.68 -32.92
C LEU A 64 -3.57 12.97 -34.11
N GLY A 65 -4.36 12.48 -35.07
CA GLY A 65 -3.89 11.87 -36.32
C GLY A 65 -3.73 12.85 -37.48
N SER A 66 -3.93 14.16 -37.24
CA SER A 66 -3.82 15.18 -38.29
C SER A 66 -2.42 15.18 -38.91
N PRO A 67 -2.25 15.41 -40.23
CA PRO A 67 -0.94 15.59 -40.84
C PRO A 67 -0.22 16.86 -40.33
N GLU A 68 -0.97 17.86 -39.87
CA GLU A 68 -0.43 19.13 -39.38
C GLU A 68 0.01 19.04 -37.92
N PHE A 69 1.29 19.32 -37.67
CA PHE A 69 1.87 19.27 -36.32
C PHE A 69 1.16 20.19 -35.32
N THR A 70 0.84 21.42 -35.73
CA THR A 70 0.16 22.41 -34.88
C THR A 70 -1.21 21.93 -34.41
N THR A 71 -1.95 21.28 -35.30
CA THR A 71 -3.28 20.71 -35.02
C THR A 71 -3.19 19.56 -34.03
N ARG A 72 -2.17 18.70 -34.16
CA ARG A 72 -1.92 17.61 -33.20
C ARG A 72 -1.57 18.13 -31.80
N GLU A 73 -0.68 19.12 -31.71
CA GLU A 73 -0.26 19.68 -30.41
C GLU A 73 -1.40 20.45 -29.72
N ALA A 74 -2.20 21.20 -30.48
CA ALA A 74 -3.38 21.88 -29.94
C ALA A 74 -4.39 20.87 -29.38
N ALA A 75 -4.69 19.80 -30.14
CA ALA A 75 -5.58 18.74 -29.68
C ALA A 75 -5.06 18.03 -28.42
N ALA A 76 -3.76 17.73 -28.38
CA ALA A 76 -3.13 17.13 -27.20
C ALA A 76 -3.21 18.05 -25.97
N ALA A 77 -2.96 19.36 -26.13
CA ALA A 77 -3.07 20.34 -25.05
C ALA A 77 -4.50 20.46 -24.51
N GLU A 78 -5.48 20.44 -25.40
CA GLU A 78 -6.89 20.52 -25.03
C GLU A 78 -7.35 19.25 -24.31
N LEU A 79 -6.95 18.06 -24.78
CA LEU A 79 -7.21 16.79 -24.10
C LEU A 79 -6.56 16.73 -22.71
N MET A 80 -5.35 17.27 -22.54
CA MET A 80 -4.71 17.40 -21.23
C MET A 80 -5.48 18.35 -20.31
N THR A 81 -6.02 19.45 -20.85
CA THR A 81 -6.83 20.43 -20.10
C THR A 81 -8.16 19.83 -19.64
N MET A 82 -8.76 18.95 -20.47
CA MET A 82 -9.96 18.20 -20.10
C MET A 82 -9.72 17.23 -18.93
N GLY A 83 -8.51 16.66 -18.82
CA GLY A 83 -8.12 15.81 -17.71
C GLY A 83 -9.01 14.57 -17.58
N ALA A 84 -9.59 14.36 -16.39
CA ALA A 84 -10.43 13.20 -16.08
C ALA A 84 -11.57 12.97 -17.10
N THR A 85 -12.16 14.04 -17.64
CA THR A 85 -13.32 13.92 -18.54
C THR A 85 -12.97 13.37 -19.92
N ALA A 86 -11.69 13.39 -20.32
CA ALA A 86 -11.23 12.83 -21.59
C ALA A 86 -10.75 11.37 -21.49
N ARG A 87 -10.69 10.80 -20.27
CA ARG A 87 -10.09 9.48 -20.02
C ARG A 87 -10.71 8.35 -20.81
N ASP A 88 -12.03 8.23 -20.77
CA ASP A 88 -12.72 7.10 -21.40
C ASP A 88 -12.54 7.13 -22.92
N ALA A 89 -12.64 8.32 -23.51
CA ALA A 89 -12.39 8.52 -24.94
C ALA A 89 -10.94 8.17 -25.31
N LEU A 90 -9.96 8.65 -24.52
CA LEU A 90 -8.55 8.32 -24.73
C LEU A 90 -8.24 6.83 -24.53
N ALA A 91 -8.91 6.17 -23.60
CA ALA A 91 -8.79 4.72 -23.39
C ALA A 91 -9.33 3.95 -24.60
N GLY A 92 -10.44 4.41 -25.20
CA GLY A 92 -10.95 3.92 -26.48
C GLY A 92 -9.94 4.11 -27.62
N ALA A 93 -9.27 5.27 -27.66
CA ALA A 93 -8.27 5.61 -28.67
C ALA A 93 -7.01 4.71 -28.65
N LEU A 94 -6.77 3.96 -27.57
CA LEU A 94 -5.70 2.95 -27.53
C LEU A 94 -5.92 1.80 -28.53
N ARG A 95 -7.15 1.64 -29.05
CA ARG A 95 -7.51 0.66 -30.08
C ARG A 95 -7.72 1.30 -31.45
N HIS A 96 -7.36 2.57 -31.61
CA HIS A 96 -7.56 3.31 -32.85
C HIS A 96 -6.75 2.69 -34.01
N ARG A 97 -7.24 2.78 -35.26
CA ARG A 97 -6.56 2.18 -36.42
C ARG A 97 -5.19 2.81 -36.74
N ASP A 98 -5.02 4.08 -36.37
CA ASP A 98 -3.79 4.85 -36.56
C ASP A 98 -2.86 4.70 -35.35
N LEU A 99 -1.63 4.25 -35.60
CA LEU A 99 -0.60 4.04 -34.58
C LEU A 99 -0.14 5.35 -33.93
N GLU A 100 -0.13 6.47 -34.66
CA GLU A 100 0.24 7.78 -34.09
C GLU A 100 -0.79 8.21 -33.04
N VAL A 101 -2.08 8.03 -33.34
CA VAL A 101 -3.18 8.29 -32.40
C VAL A 101 -3.05 7.39 -31.17
N GLN A 102 -2.80 6.08 -31.34
CA GLN A 102 -2.61 5.17 -30.21
C GLN A 102 -1.45 5.61 -29.30
N LEU A 103 -0.30 5.97 -29.89
CA LEU A 103 0.89 6.38 -29.15
C LEU A 103 0.64 7.66 -28.35
N ARG A 104 0.04 8.68 -29.00
CA ARG A 104 -0.27 9.96 -28.35
C ARG A 104 -1.34 9.81 -27.27
N ALA A 105 -2.40 9.05 -27.53
CA ALA A 105 -3.43 8.78 -26.54
C ALA A 105 -2.82 8.14 -25.28
N ARG A 106 -1.90 7.18 -25.44
CA ARG A 106 -1.17 6.57 -24.32
C ARG A 106 -0.35 7.59 -23.53
N GLN A 107 0.37 8.48 -24.20
CA GLN A 107 1.18 9.52 -23.55
C GLN A 107 0.32 10.53 -22.80
N ILE A 108 -0.80 10.95 -23.39
CA ILE A 108 -1.74 11.89 -22.77
C ILE A 108 -2.38 11.25 -21.54
N LEU A 109 -2.83 9.99 -21.63
CA LEU A 109 -3.37 9.24 -20.49
C LEU A 109 -2.39 9.16 -19.32
N ALA A 110 -1.11 8.85 -19.60
CA ALA A 110 -0.08 8.82 -18.58
C ALA A 110 0.05 10.18 -17.88
N ARG A 111 0.13 11.27 -18.64
CA ARG A 111 0.23 12.63 -18.09
C ARG A 111 -1.00 13.04 -17.26
N ILE A 112 -2.21 12.71 -17.73
CA ILE A 112 -3.45 12.97 -16.99
C ILE A 112 -3.44 12.22 -15.65
N ARG A 113 -3.05 10.94 -15.67
CA ARG A 113 -2.92 10.14 -14.45
C ARG A 113 -1.93 10.74 -13.47
N ASP A 114 -0.74 11.13 -13.95
CA ASP A 114 0.31 11.71 -13.10
C ASP A 114 -0.15 13.06 -12.53
N GLY A 115 -0.82 13.90 -13.33
CA GLY A 115 -1.38 15.18 -12.88
C GLY A 115 -2.45 15.03 -11.80
N GLU A 116 -3.37 14.08 -11.96
CA GLU A 116 -4.38 13.80 -10.93
C GLU A 116 -3.79 13.22 -9.65
N PHE A 117 -2.76 12.38 -9.76
CA PHE A 117 -2.03 11.86 -8.62
C PHE A 117 -1.37 13.00 -7.82
N GLN A 118 -0.71 13.93 -8.52
CA GLN A 118 -0.10 15.11 -7.90
C GLN A 118 -1.14 16.04 -7.26
N GLN A 119 -2.31 16.21 -7.87
CA GLN A 119 -3.42 16.97 -7.27
C GLN A 119 -3.95 16.31 -5.98
N ARG A 120 -4.06 14.98 -5.96
CA ARG A 120 -4.44 14.23 -4.75
C ARG A 120 -3.44 14.42 -3.62
N ILE A 121 -2.13 14.33 -3.92
CA ILE A 121 -1.07 14.59 -2.94
C ILE A 121 -1.14 16.04 -2.43
N ALA A 122 -1.26 17.02 -3.33
CA ALA A 122 -1.34 18.44 -2.95
C ALA A 122 -2.52 18.72 -2.03
N ARG A 123 -3.71 18.15 -2.33
CA ARG A 123 -4.89 18.27 -1.47
C ARG A 123 -4.65 17.65 -0.09
N PHE A 124 -4.10 16.43 -0.07
CA PHE A 124 -3.76 15.71 1.15
C PHE A 124 -2.81 16.48 2.08
N LEU A 125 -1.81 17.17 1.52
CA LEU A 125 -0.87 17.99 2.29
C LEU A 125 -1.48 19.31 2.77
N SER A 126 -2.45 19.87 2.04
CA SER A 126 -3.09 21.14 2.40
C SER A 126 -4.10 21.03 3.54
N GLU A 127 -4.73 19.87 3.70
CA GLU A 127 -5.85 19.64 4.63
C GLU A 127 -5.39 18.79 5.86
N VAL A 128 -4.39 19.28 6.60
CA VAL A 128 -3.84 18.60 7.80
C VAL A 128 -4.89 18.51 8.91
N GLY A 129 -5.07 17.32 9.50
CA GLY A 129 -5.98 17.09 10.64
C GLY A 129 -7.46 17.05 10.26
N SER A 130 -7.77 16.97 8.97
CA SER A 130 -9.13 16.71 8.51
C SER A 130 -9.39 15.19 8.48
N ASP A 131 -10.61 14.80 8.85
CA ASP A 131 -11.13 13.42 8.71
C ASP A 131 -11.49 13.08 7.26
N ALA A 132 -11.13 13.93 6.29
CA ALA A 132 -11.43 13.64 4.90
C ALA A 132 -10.72 12.35 4.47
N GLU A 133 -11.50 11.48 3.83
CA GLU A 133 -11.00 10.27 3.23
C GLU A 133 -10.30 10.65 1.92
N TYR A 134 -8.98 10.81 2.00
CA TYR A 134 -8.14 10.85 0.82
C TYR A 134 -8.00 9.40 0.36
N ASP A 135 -8.61 9.03 -0.76
CA ASP A 135 -8.42 7.74 -1.44
C ASP A 135 -6.94 7.60 -1.81
N LEU A 136 -6.06 7.33 -0.83
CA LEU A 136 -4.61 7.22 -0.92
C LEU A 136 -4.23 5.85 -0.35
N PRO A 137 -3.62 4.98 -1.16
CA PRO A 137 -3.44 3.59 -0.77
C PRO A 137 -2.43 3.47 0.38
N GLY A 138 -2.80 2.72 1.43
CA GLY A 138 -1.94 2.51 2.60
C GLY A 138 -1.89 3.66 3.60
N TRP A 139 -2.58 4.79 3.36
CA TRP A 139 -2.57 5.93 4.28
C TRP A 139 -3.17 5.58 5.65
N THR A 140 -4.33 4.93 5.65
CA THR A 140 -5.03 4.51 6.88
C THR A 140 -4.11 3.70 7.77
N TYR A 141 -3.41 2.72 7.17
CA TYR A 141 -2.50 1.84 7.88
C TYR A 141 -1.23 2.56 8.36
N TYR A 142 -0.64 3.39 7.50
CA TYR A 142 0.54 4.19 7.86
C TYR A 142 0.24 5.13 9.04
N ARG A 143 -0.92 5.78 9.04
CA ARG A 143 -1.38 6.69 10.09
C ARG A 143 -1.53 6.00 11.44
N GLU A 144 -1.98 4.73 11.47
CA GLU A 144 -2.10 3.96 12.72
C GLU A 144 -0.73 3.72 13.39
N ILE A 145 0.33 3.56 12.59
CA ILE A 145 1.67 3.28 13.10
C ILE A 145 2.40 4.57 13.46
N VAL A 146 2.38 5.55 12.56
CA VAL A 146 3.27 6.71 12.61
C VAL A 146 2.55 7.98 13.10
N GLY A 147 1.23 8.02 13.02
CA GLY A 147 0.40 9.17 13.40
C GLY A 147 0.10 10.13 12.24
N ASP A 148 -0.67 11.18 12.56
CA ASP A 148 -1.21 12.16 11.61
C ASP A 148 -0.69 13.58 11.87
N GLU A 149 0.63 13.74 11.83
CA GLU A 149 1.28 15.05 11.94
C GLU A 149 1.69 15.54 10.54
N ARG A 150 1.93 16.85 10.39
CA ARG A 150 2.36 17.42 9.10
C ARG A 150 3.59 16.70 8.54
N GLU A 151 4.58 16.45 9.37
CA GLU A 151 5.82 15.78 8.95
C GLU A 151 5.58 14.33 8.51
N THR A 152 4.61 13.61 9.13
CA THR A 152 4.30 12.22 8.76
C THR A 152 3.53 12.17 7.44
N ARG A 153 2.62 13.12 7.20
CA ARG A 153 1.94 13.29 5.90
C ARG A 153 2.93 13.60 4.78
N GLU A 154 3.83 14.56 4.99
CA GLU A 154 4.85 14.92 4.00
C GLU A 154 5.74 13.74 3.67
N PHE A 155 6.15 12.96 4.67
CA PHE A 155 6.95 11.76 4.42
C PHE A 155 6.16 10.68 3.67
N PHE A 156 4.89 10.46 4.03
CA PHE A 156 4.02 9.54 3.32
C PHE A 156 3.80 9.96 1.85
N ALA A 157 3.67 11.26 1.58
CA ALA A 157 3.61 11.77 0.22
C ALA A 157 4.88 11.43 -0.57
N SER A 158 6.07 11.57 0.02
CA SER A 158 7.31 11.13 -0.62
C SER A 158 7.36 9.61 -0.85
N MET A 159 6.80 8.81 0.07
CA MET A 159 6.65 7.35 -0.15
C MET A 159 5.73 7.04 -1.34
N LEU A 160 4.63 7.78 -1.48
CA LEU A 160 3.71 7.66 -2.61
C LEU A 160 4.33 8.05 -3.94
N GLU A 161 5.15 9.10 -3.96
CA GLU A 161 5.88 9.53 -5.15
C GLU A 161 6.92 8.50 -5.61
N ASP A 162 7.60 7.86 -4.66
CA ASP A 162 8.68 6.91 -4.96
C ASP A 162 8.19 5.46 -5.17
N GLU A 163 7.09 5.06 -4.54
CA GLU A 163 6.63 3.67 -4.43
C GLU A 163 5.10 3.52 -4.53
N SER A 164 4.46 4.26 -5.45
CA SER A 164 2.99 4.22 -5.66
C SER A 164 2.43 2.81 -5.82
N ASP A 165 3.08 1.99 -6.67
CA ASP A 165 2.60 0.66 -7.04
C ASP A 165 2.71 -0.31 -5.86
N LEU A 166 3.77 -0.17 -5.04
CA LEU A 166 3.94 -0.95 -3.82
C LEU A 166 2.88 -0.57 -2.79
N LEU A 167 2.62 0.71 -2.60
CA LEU A 167 1.59 1.18 -1.66
C LEU A 167 0.18 0.81 -2.11
N GLU A 168 -0.11 0.82 -3.40
CA GLU A 168 -1.36 0.27 -3.94
C GLU A 168 -1.50 -1.22 -3.60
N SER A 169 -0.41 -1.98 -3.69
CA SER A 169 -0.40 -3.40 -3.32
C SER A 169 -0.65 -3.63 -1.81
N VAL A 170 -0.24 -2.68 -0.95
CA VAL A 170 -0.51 -2.71 0.51
C VAL A 170 -2.01 -2.59 0.82
N GLU A 171 -2.77 -1.92 -0.03
CA GLU A 171 -4.21 -1.70 0.15
C GLU A 171 -5.04 -2.77 -0.57
N ARG A 172 -4.74 -3.02 -1.85
CA ARG A 172 -5.65 -3.72 -2.78
C ARG A 172 -5.23 -5.15 -3.15
N GLU A 173 -3.93 -5.47 -3.09
CA GLU A 173 -3.38 -6.72 -3.63
C GLU A 173 -2.62 -7.55 -2.58
N LEU A 174 -3.28 -7.77 -1.44
CA LEU A 174 -2.66 -8.43 -0.28
C LEU A 174 -2.15 -9.86 -0.56
N ALA A 175 -2.78 -10.59 -1.48
CA ALA A 175 -2.38 -11.95 -1.83
C ALA A 175 -1.04 -12.02 -2.59
N THR A 176 -0.68 -10.97 -3.33
CA THR A 176 0.56 -10.89 -4.13
C THR A 176 1.63 -10.03 -3.45
N LEU A 177 1.28 -9.31 -2.38
CA LEU A 177 2.16 -8.37 -1.68
C LEU A 177 3.55 -8.94 -1.35
N GLY A 178 3.63 -10.19 -0.86
CA GLY A 178 4.93 -10.82 -0.56
C GLY A 178 5.84 -10.97 -1.79
N SER A 179 5.26 -11.23 -2.96
CA SER A 179 6.00 -11.30 -4.23
C SER A 179 6.46 -9.92 -4.71
N VAL A 180 5.60 -8.91 -4.58
CA VAL A 180 5.91 -7.51 -4.92
C VAL A 180 7.05 -6.99 -4.05
N ILE A 181 6.99 -7.20 -2.72
CA ILE A 181 8.10 -6.85 -1.80
C ILE A 181 9.37 -7.59 -2.20
N SER A 182 9.27 -8.88 -2.52
CA SER A 182 10.43 -9.69 -2.88
C SER A 182 11.13 -9.21 -4.16
N GLU A 183 10.35 -8.86 -5.18
CA GLU A 183 10.87 -8.31 -6.43
C GLU A 183 11.53 -6.96 -6.19
N ARG A 184 10.86 -6.07 -5.44
CA ARG A 184 11.38 -4.76 -5.11
C ARG A 184 12.67 -4.85 -4.29
N ALA A 185 12.73 -5.76 -3.32
CA ALA A 185 13.92 -5.97 -2.50
C ALA A 185 15.12 -6.49 -3.32
N LYS A 186 14.87 -7.43 -4.23
CA LYS A 186 15.90 -7.92 -5.17
C LYS A 186 16.37 -6.83 -6.12
N TRP A 187 15.49 -5.92 -6.55
CA TRP A 187 15.86 -4.80 -7.40
C TRP A 187 16.95 -3.94 -6.72
N PHE A 188 16.74 -3.55 -5.46
CA PHE A 188 17.72 -2.78 -4.69
C PHE A 188 19.04 -3.55 -4.45
N GLN A 189 18.97 -4.86 -4.17
CA GLN A 189 20.17 -5.70 -3.98
C GLN A 189 20.98 -5.83 -5.28
N SER A 190 20.30 -6.11 -6.40
CA SER A 190 20.96 -6.32 -7.70
C SER A 190 21.65 -5.05 -8.22
N ARG A 191 21.08 -3.88 -7.93
CA ARG A 191 21.64 -2.59 -8.33
C ARG A 191 22.79 -2.15 -7.44
N SER A 192 22.81 -2.58 -6.17
CA SER A 192 23.94 -2.41 -5.26
C SER A 192 25.15 -3.27 -5.67
N ALA A 193 24.90 -4.49 -6.16
CA ALA A 193 25.97 -5.43 -6.54
C ALA A 193 26.70 -5.05 -7.86
N ARG A 194 26.09 -4.23 -8.73
CA ARG A 194 26.66 -3.90 -10.05
C ARG A 194 27.67 -2.74 -10.05
N GLY A 195 27.98 -2.13 -8.89
CA GLY A 195 29.14 -1.24 -8.70
C GLY A 195 29.26 -0.05 -9.67
N GLY A 196 28.20 0.33 -10.37
CA GLY A 196 28.20 1.46 -11.30
C GLY A 196 27.95 2.79 -10.59
N TYR A 197 28.47 3.88 -11.14
CA TYR A 197 28.30 5.29 -10.71
C TYR A 197 26.83 5.79 -10.61
N GLN A 198 25.85 4.91 -10.76
CA GLN A 198 24.41 5.17 -10.62
C GLN A 198 23.73 4.03 -9.82
N SER A 199 24.28 3.65 -8.66
CA SER A 199 23.48 2.95 -7.66
C SER A 199 22.24 3.80 -7.43
N ALA A 200 21.04 3.23 -7.67
CA ALA A 200 19.85 3.88 -7.15
C ALA A 200 20.00 3.75 -5.64
N GLU A 201 20.35 4.85 -5.00
CA GLU A 201 20.48 4.89 -3.56
C GLU A 201 19.11 4.52 -2.98
N VAL A 202 19.09 3.54 -2.10
CA VAL A 202 17.93 3.27 -1.28
C VAL A 202 17.69 4.55 -0.49
N ASN A 203 16.64 5.31 -0.82
CA ASN A 203 16.32 6.52 -0.10
C ASN A 203 15.42 6.19 1.11
N THR A 204 15.21 7.17 1.99
CA THR A 204 14.40 7.01 3.20
C THR A 204 12.95 6.63 2.88
N SER A 205 12.37 7.17 1.82
CA SER A 205 10.98 6.92 1.39
C SER A 205 10.77 5.51 0.82
N ASN A 206 11.69 5.00 0.00
CA ASN A 206 11.68 3.60 -0.47
C ASN A 206 11.73 2.63 0.71
N MET A 207 12.60 2.91 1.69
CA MET A 207 12.72 2.08 2.88
C MET A 207 11.45 2.14 3.74
N GLY A 208 10.85 3.32 3.90
CA GLY A 208 9.57 3.50 4.58
C GLY A 208 8.45 2.68 3.94
N ALA A 209 8.31 2.72 2.61
CA ALA A 209 7.30 1.95 1.89
C ALA A 209 7.52 0.43 2.00
N LEU A 210 8.76 -0.04 1.86
CA LEU A 210 9.10 -1.45 2.04
C LEU A 210 8.80 -1.96 3.45
N LEU A 211 9.11 -1.16 4.48
CA LEU A 211 8.82 -1.53 5.86
C LEU A 211 7.33 -1.50 6.16
N LEU A 212 6.59 -0.51 5.66
CA LEU A 212 5.12 -0.46 5.79
C LEU A 212 4.48 -1.70 5.15
N ALA A 213 4.92 -2.06 3.93
CA ALA A 213 4.47 -3.26 3.24
C ALA A 213 4.82 -4.53 4.01
N GLY A 214 6.02 -4.59 4.59
CA GLY A 214 6.45 -5.69 5.46
C GLY A 214 5.59 -5.82 6.72
N CYS A 215 5.21 -4.72 7.36
CA CYS A 215 4.31 -4.72 8.51
C CYS A 215 2.93 -5.25 8.12
N ARG A 216 2.39 -4.79 6.97
CA ARG A 216 1.08 -5.23 6.47
C ARG A 216 1.07 -6.73 6.16
N LEU A 217 2.12 -7.23 5.51
CA LEU A 217 2.26 -8.65 5.18
C LEU A 217 2.26 -9.54 6.44
N GLN A 218 2.91 -9.09 7.52
CA GLN A 218 2.94 -9.83 8.78
C GLN A 218 1.56 -9.93 9.43
N GLN A 219 0.79 -8.84 9.42
CA GLN A 219 -0.58 -8.85 9.96
C GLN A 219 -1.49 -9.85 9.26
N ILE A 220 -1.34 -10.03 7.94
CA ILE A 220 -2.13 -11.00 7.17
C ILE A 220 -1.73 -12.44 7.50
N GLY A 221 -0.45 -12.68 7.79
CA GLY A 221 0.07 -14.01 8.10
C GLY A 221 -0.41 -14.60 9.42
N ASP A 222 -0.88 -13.76 10.35
CA ASP A 222 -1.46 -14.19 11.63
C ASP A 222 -2.90 -14.68 11.48
N ASP A 223 -3.56 -14.37 10.36
CA ASP A 223 -4.86 -14.93 10.00
C ASP A 223 -4.62 -16.31 9.36
N GLN A 224 -5.04 -17.37 10.03
CA GLN A 224 -4.61 -18.80 9.96
C GLN A 224 -4.73 -19.52 8.58
N SER A 225 -4.92 -18.79 7.48
CA SER A 225 -5.31 -19.34 6.17
C SER A 225 -4.31 -19.08 5.04
N SER A 226 -3.19 -18.38 5.27
CA SER A 226 -2.24 -17.95 4.20
C SER A 226 -0.78 -18.40 4.40
N PRO A 227 0.01 -18.51 3.30
CA PRO A 227 1.24 -19.30 3.25
C PRO A 227 2.42 -18.71 4.04
N GLN A 228 2.65 -19.25 5.24
CA GLN A 228 3.83 -19.03 6.09
C GLN A 228 5.22 -18.98 5.41
N PRO A 229 5.54 -19.79 4.37
CA PRO A 229 6.88 -19.74 3.77
C PRO A 229 7.23 -18.42 3.07
N GLN A 230 6.24 -17.68 2.55
CA GLN A 230 6.50 -16.41 1.87
C GLN A 230 6.92 -15.31 2.86
N ASN A 231 6.30 -15.27 4.05
CA ASN A 231 6.63 -14.30 5.08
C ASN A 231 8.07 -14.46 5.60
N GLN A 232 8.54 -15.71 5.72
CA GLN A 232 9.91 -15.98 6.14
C GLN A 232 10.93 -15.53 5.07
N LEU A 233 10.64 -15.77 3.79
CA LEU A 233 11.50 -15.32 2.69
C LEU A 233 11.58 -13.79 2.65
N VAL A 234 10.43 -13.11 2.67
CA VAL A 234 10.37 -11.63 2.68
C VAL A 234 11.12 -11.08 3.89
N SER A 235 10.95 -11.69 5.06
CA SER A 235 11.67 -11.24 6.27
C SER A 235 13.19 -11.36 6.13
N SER A 236 13.69 -12.43 5.52
CA SER A 236 15.12 -12.58 5.24
C SER A 236 15.66 -11.55 4.25
N GLN A 237 14.85 -11.16 3.25
CA GLN A 237 15.23 -10.18 2.24
C GLN A 237 15.23 -8.76 2.80
N LEU A 238 14.22 -8.40 3.59
CA LEU A 238 14.17 -7.13 4.31
C LEU A 238 15.32 -7.02 5.31
N TYR A 239 15.59 -8.07 6.09
CA TYR A 239 16.77 -8.12 6.97
C TYR A 239 18.08 -7.90 6.19
N SER A 240 18.28 -8.61 5.08
CA SER A 240 19.47 -8.47 4.23
C SER A 240 19.63 -7.04 3.70
N LEU A 241 18.53 -6.41 3.27
CA LEU A 241 18.54 -5.00 2.86
C LEU A 241 18.91 -4.06 4.00
N LEU A 242 18.26 -4.20 5.16
CA LEU A 242 18.50 -3.36 6.34
C LEU A 242 19.92 -3.55 6.91
N ASN A 243 20.54 -4.71 6.68
CA ASN A 243 21.93 -4.95 7.09
C ASN A 243 22.96 -4.36 6.10
N ASN A 244 22.53 -3.86 4.93
CA ASN A 244 23.42 -3.19 3.98
C ASN A 244 23.76 -1.77 4.46
N SER A 245 25.02 -1.36 4.27
CA SER A 245 25.51 -0.01 4.60
C SER A 245 24.68 1.13 4.00
N ASN A 246 24.12 0.94 2.80
CA ASN A 246 23.32 1.98 2.14
C ASN A 246 21.97 2.18 2.84
N ALA A 247 21.36 1.09 3.33
CA ALA A 247 20.11 1.18 4.09
C ALA A 247 20.31 1.89 5.43
N ARG A 248 21.50 1.77 6.04
CA ARG A 248 21.80 2.44 7.31
C ARG A 248 21.65 3.96 7.20
N GLY A 249 22.14 4.55 6.11
CA GLY A 249 22.01 5.98 5.83
C GLY A 249 20.55 6.40 5.65
N ALA A 250 19.75 5.58 4.97
CA ALA A 250 18.33 5.84 4.74
C ALA A 250 17.48 5.76 6.03
N VAL A 251 17.81 4.84 6.93
CA VAL A 251 17.06 4.61 8.18
C VAL A 251 17.46 5.60 9.29
N LEU A 252 18.76 5.90 9.41
CA LEU A 252 19.27 6.80 10.46
C LEU A 252 19.35 8.26 10.03
N GLY A 253 19.43 8.52 8.73
CA GLY A 253 19.59 9.85 8.15
C GLY A 253 18.42 10.21 7.22
N GLY A 254 18.31 11.50 6.92
CA GLY A 254 17.31 12.04 6.00
C GLY A 254 16.01 12.49 6.67
N ARG A 255 15.20 13.20 5.88
CA ARG A 255 13.83 13.59 6.22
C ARG A 255 12.98 12.32 6.26
N GLY A 256 12.27 12.08 7.36
CA GLY A 256 11.47 10.86 7.53
C GLY A 256 12.15 9.74 8.33
N SER A 257 13.40 9.91 8.78
CA SER A 257 14.14 8.87 9.51
C SER A 257 13.43 8.39 10.78
N LYS A 258 12.79 9.30 11.53
CA LYS A 258 11.97 8.95 12.71
C LYS A 258 10.81 8.04 12.31
N GLN A 259 10.11 8.37 11.22
CA GLN A 259 8.98 7.62 10.69
C GLN A 259 9.42 6.23 10.21
N VAL A 260 10.57 6.13 9.53
CA VAL A 260 11.17 4.85 9.14
C VAL A 260 11.56 4.01 10.36
N GLN A 261 12.12 4.61 11.40
CA GLN A 261 12.43 3.91 12.65
C GLN A 261 11.16 3.39 13.33
N MET A 262 10.07 4.16 13.38
CA MET A 262 8.79 3.68 13.92
C MET A 262 8.23 2.49 13.14
N LEU A 263 8.31 2.52 11.80
CA LEU A 263 7.94 1.38 10.97
C LEU A 263 8.85 0.17 11.20
N LEU A 264 10.15 0.39 11.33
CA LEU A 264 11.13 -0.67 11.63
C LEU A 264 10.87 -1.31 12.99
N GLU A 265 10.66 -0.50 14.03
CA GLU A 265 10.29 -0.94 15.36
C GLU A 265 9.00 -1.77 15.35
N THR A 266 7.99 -1.29 14.61
CA THR A 266 6.71 -1.99 14.46
C THR A 266 6.92 -3.34 13.79
N TRP A 267 7.62 -3.36 12.65
CA TRP A 267 7.95 -4.58 11.91
C TRP A 267 8.70 -5.61 12.78
N ILE A 268 9.66 -5.13 13.57
CA ILE A 268 10.44 -5.95 14.50
C ILE A 268 9.53 -6.54 15.60
N ARG A 269 8.61 -5.75 16.17
CA ARG A 269 7.66 -6.19 17.22
C ARG A 269 6.65 -7.22 16.72
N THR A 270 6.13 -7.03 15.52
CA THR A 270 5.15 -7.93 14.89
C THR A 270 5.79 -9.19 14.33
N SER A 271 7.11 -9.18 14.14
CA SER A 271 7.82 -10.34 13.64
C SER A 271 7.76 -11.53 14.62
N SER A 272 7.20 -12.64 14.15
CA SER A 272 7.05 -13.88 14.90
C SER A 272 8.03 -14.95 14.41
N GLY A 273 8.49 -15.79 15.34
CA GLY A 273 9.36 -16.94 15.05
C GLY A 273 10.83 -16.76 15.42
N THR A 274 11.50 -17.90 15.64
CA THR A 274 12.88 -17.96 16.16
C THR A 274 13.90 -17.27 15.25
N THR A 275 13.82 -17.49 13.93
CA THR A 275 14.73 -16.85 12.96
C THR A 275 14.51 -15.33 12.89
N THR A 276 13.26 -14.88 12.98
CA THR A 276 12.92 -13.46 12.91
C THR A 276 13.29 -12.73 14.19
N ALA A 277 13.22 -13.39 15.35
CA ALA A 277 13.74 -12.86 16.61
C ALA A 277 15.25 -12.58 16.54
N TYR A 278 16.03 -13.45 15.89
CA TYR A 278 17.45 -13.20 15.64
C TYR A 278 17.67 -11.95 14.79
N TYR A 279 16.92 -11.81 13.68
CA TYR A 279 16.98 -10.61 12.83
C TYR A 279 16.62 -9.34 13.60
N GLY A 280 15.53 -9.36 14.37
CA GLY A 280 15.10 -8.25 15.19
C GLY A 280 16.17 -7.82 16.19
N LEU A 281 16.76 -8.75 16.95
CA LEU A 281 17.82 -8.43 17.90
C LEU A 281 19.04 -7.80 17.22
N ASN A 282 19.49 -8.35 16.10
CA ASN A 282 20.63 -7.77 15.38
C ASN A 282 20.32 -6.35 14.85
N LEU A 283 19.15 -6.16 14.26
CA LEU A 283 18.71 -4.84 13.78
C LEU A 283 18.59 -3.82 14.93
N THR A 284 18.08 -4.23 16.10
CA THR A 284 17.99 -3.33 17.26
C THR A 284 19.36 -2.86 17.75
N LEU A 285 20.38 -3.74 17.74
CA LEU A 285 21.76 -3.36 18.03
C LEU A 285 22.33 -2.44 16.95
N GLN A 286 22.12 -2.79 15.67
CA GLN A 286 22.63 -2.03 14.54
C GLN A 286 22.09 -0.59 14.52
N TYR A 287 20.79 -0.42 14.77
CA TYR A 287 20.08 0.85 14.69
C TYR A 287 19.93 1.59 16.03
N GLY A 288 20.34 0.97 17.15
CA GLY A 288 20.27 1.58 18.47
C GLY A 288 18.85 1.62 19.07
N LEU A 289 17.97 0.71 18.68
CA LEU A 289 16.57 0.63 19.10
C LEU A 289 16.45 -0.08 20.47
N LYS A 290 16.95 0.57 21.53
CA LYS A 290 17.15 -0.05 22.85
C LYS A 290 15.89 -0.64 23.48
N GLU A 291 14.78 0.10 23.47
CA GLU A 291 13.55 -0.34 24.12
C GLU A 291 12.95 -1.57 23.43
N VAL A 292 12.83 -1.53 22.11
CA VAL A 292 12.36 -2.67 21.31
C VAL A 292 13.29 -3.88 21.46
N GLY A 293 14.60 -3.65 21.44
CA GLY A 293 15.59 -4.69 21.67
C GLY A 293 15.39 -5.38 23.02
N ARG A 294 15.21 -4.60 24.10
CA ARG A 294 14.97 -5.13 25.45
C ARG A 294 13.71 -5.98 25.51
N GLU A 295 12.62 -5.51 24.93
CA GLU A 295 11.35 -6.26 24.91
C GLU A 295 11.49 -7.59 24.18
N ILE A 296 12.13 -7.61 23.01
CA ILE A 296 12.35 -8.83 22.24
C ILE A 296 13.31 -9.77 22.95
N ALA A 297 14.37 -9.24 23.56
CA ALA A 297 15.32 -10.05 24.32
C ALA A 297 14.63 -10.78 25.49
N LEU A 298 13.77 -10.08 26.24
CA LEU A 298 12.99 -10.68 27.33
C LEU A 298 12.02 -11.74 26.82
N LYS A 299 11.18 -11.40 25.81
CA LYS A 299 10.23 -12.33 25.19
C LYS A 299 10.93 -13.57 24.63
N SER A 300 12.12 -13.39 24.10
CA SER A 300 12.98 -14.45 23.56
C SER A 300 13.41 -15.40 24.70
N LEU A 301 13.99 -14.87 25.78
CA LEU A 301 14.49 -15.67 26.90
C LEU A 301 13.38 -16.44 27.63
N ASP A 302 12.19 -15.86 27.77
CA ASP A 302 11.04 -16.48 28.43
C ASP A 302 10.53 -17.74 27.69
N ASN A 303 10.75 -17.84 26.37
CA ASN A 303 10.29 -18.97 25.57
C ASN A 303 11.14 -20.25 25.73
N GLY A 304 12.19 -20.24 26.57
CA GLY A 304 12.86 -21.42 27.15
C GLY A 304 13.61 -22.38 26.21
N SER A 305 13.43 -22.27 24.89
CA SER A 305 14.01 -23.18 23.88
C SER A 305 14.68 -22.42 22.73
N LEU A 306 15.48 -21.40 23.05
CA LEU A 306 16.21 -20.65 22.04
C LEU A 306 17.55 -21.30 21.70
N PRO A 307 17.95 -21.28 20.42
CA PRO A 307 19.34 -21.53 20.02
C PRO A 307 20.30 -20.61 20.79
N SER A 308 21.46 -21.15 21.20
CA SER A 308 22.48 -20.44 21.99
C SER A 308 22.92 -19.11 21.36
N SER A 309 22.94 -19.01 20.02
CA SER A 309 23.25 -17.77 19.30
C SER A 309 22.26 -16.64 19.59
N ILE A 310 20.96 -16.94 19.71
CA ILE A 310 19.91 -15.95 19.99
C ILE A 310 19.99 -15.51 21.44
N ALA A 311 20.22 -16.46 22.37
CA ALA A 311 20.41 -16.15 23.78
C ALA A 311 21.60 -15.19 24.00
N SER A 312 22.72 -15.39 23.28
CA SER A 312 23.88 -14.49 23.35
C SER A 312 23.56 -13.07 22.88
N HIS A 313 22.79 -12.90 21.81
CA HIS A 313 22.37 -11.58 21.33
C HIS A 313 21.38 -10.92 22.28
N ALA A 314 20.43 -11.68 22.82
CA ALA A 314 19.46 -11.19 23.80
C ALA A 314 20.18 -10.66 25.06
N VAL A 315 21.17 -11.39 25.58
CA VAL A 315 22.00 -10.93 26.72
C VAL A 315 22.76 -9.66 26.35
N THR A 316 23.38 -9.61 25.17
CA THR A 316 24.12 -8.41 24.70
C THR A 316 23.24 -7.17 24.61
N VAL A 317 21.98 -7.32 24.21
CA VAL A 317 21.00 -6.23 24.13
C VAL A 317 20.58 -5.74 25.52
N LEU A 318 20.54 -6.63 26.52
CA LEU A 318 20.13 -6.30 27.89
C LEU A 318 21.23 -5.62 28.73
N GLY A 319 22.50 -5.79 28.35
CA GLY A 319 23.66 -5.26 29.07
C GLY A 319 24.44 -6.33 29.80
#